data_AF-A0A0C9Z419-F1
#
_entry.id   AF-A0A0C9Z419-F1
#
_cell.length_a   1.000
_cell.length_b   1.000
_cell.length_c   1.000
_cell.angle_alpha   90.00
_cell.angle_beta   90.00
_cell.angle_gamma   90.00
#
_symmetry.space_group_name_H-M   'P 1'
#
loop_
_entity.id
_entity.type
_entity.pdbx_description
1 polymer ?
#
loop_
_entity_poly.entity_id
_entity_poly.type
_entity_poly.pdbx_seq_one_letter_code
_entity_poly.pdbx_strand_id
1 'polypeptide(L)' 'MTRLKNEIANGIRLENASWRTWWKQRNGLKTVTPETLNWYVILVFLPAIASR' A
#
# COMPACT_ATOMS: atom_id res chain seq x y z
N MET A 1 13.38 -4.11 7.33
CA MET A 1 13.07 -3.09 8.34
C MET A 1 14.33 -2.42 8.79
N THR A 2 14.59 -1.22 8.27
CA THR A 2 15.85 -0.51 8.52
C THR A 2 15.84 0.04 9.94
N ARG A 3 16.95 -0.12 10.65
CA ARG A 3 17.09 0.37 12.04
C ARG A 3 16.93 1.89 12.13
N LEU A 4 17.22 2.59 11.03
CA LEU A 4 17.24 4.05 10.89
C LEU A 4 15.86 4.67 10.57
N LYS A 5 14.79 3.88 10.42
CA LYS A 5 13.46 4.38 9.97
C LYS A 5 12.84 5.46 10.89
N ASN A 6 13.27 5.54 12.14
CA ASN A 6 12.82 6.54 13.11
C ASN A 6 13.74 7.77 13.16
N GLU A 7 14.96 7.67 12.64
CA GLU A 7 15.96 8.74 12.62
C GLU A 7 15.83 9.59 11.36
N ILE A 8 15.30 9.00 10.28
CA ILE A 8 15.02 9.67 9.02
C ILE A 8 13.63 10.32 9.08
N ALA A 9 13.52 11.59 8.70
CA ALA A 9 12.24 12.26 8.53
C ALA A 9 11.36 11.48 7.54
N ASN A 10 10.13 11.12 7.96
CA ASN A 10 9.23 10.23 7.21
C ASN A 10 9.79 8.81 6.92
N GLY A 11 10.79 8.33 7.66
CA GLY A 11 11.46 7.04 7.39
C GLY A 11 10.51 5.84 7.41
N ILE A 12 9.45 5.86 8.21
CA ILE A 12 8.38 4.85 8.18
C ILE A 12 7.66 4.81 6.83
N ARG A 13 7.35 5.98 6.25
CA ARG A 13 6.69 6.07 4.92
C ARG A 13 7.64 5.63 3.81
N LEU A 14 8.92 5.99 3.93
CA LEU A 14 9.96 5.56 3.00
C LEU A 14 10.08 4.04 3.00
N GLU A 15 10.17 3.43 4.18
CA GLU A 15 10.22 1.97 4.30
C GLU A 15 8.99 1.32 3.66
N ASN A 16 7.78 1.82 3.92
CA ASN A 16 6.57 1.31 3.30
C ASN A 16 6.62 1.41 1.77
N ALA A 17 7.08 2.53 1.22
CA ALA A 17 7.25 2.72 -0.22
C ALA A 17 8.30 1.75 -0.80
N SER A 18 9.41 1.51 -0.10
CA SER A 18 10.43 0.54 -0.49
C SER A 18 9.86 -0.88 -0.57
N TRP A 19 9.10 -1.32 0.44
CA TRP A 19 8.48 -2.65 0.43
C TRP A 19 7.47 -2.82 -0.70
N ARG A 20 6.60 -1.82 -0.94
CA ARG A 20 5.64 -1.86 -2.05
C ARG A 20 6.35 -1.95 -3.41
N THR A 21 7.43 -1.19 -3.57
CA THR A 21 8.24 -1.19 -4.80
C THR A 21 8.92 -2.54 -5.02
N TRP A 22 9.57 -3.08 -3.98
CA TRP A 22 10.23 -4.39 -4.06
C TRP A 22 9.24 -5.52 -4.37
N TRP A 23 8.09 -5.56 -3.69
CA TRP A 23 7.07 -6.59 -3.93
C TRP A 23 6.50 -6.52 -5.34
N LYS A 24 6.27 -5.30 -5.85
CA LYS A 24 5.83 -5.06 -7.23
C LYS A 24 6.85 -5.59 -8.24
N GLN A 25 8.14 -5.29 -8.05
CA GLN A 25 9.21 -5.75 -8.93
C GLN A 25 9.37 -7.27 -8.87
N ARG A 26 9.42 -7.83 -7.67
CA ARG A 26 9.58 -9.29 -7.44
C ARG A 26 8.51 -10.11 -8.14
N ASN A 27 7.26 -9.65 -8.11
CA ASN A 27 6.12 -10.38 -8.65
C ASN A 27 5.69 -9.89 -10.04
N GLY A 28 6.42 -8.97 -10.66
CA GLY A 28 6.08 -8.41 -11.98
C GLY A 28 4.69 -7.74 -12.03
N LEU A 29 4.25 -7.11 -10.94
CA LEU A 29 2.90 -6.54 -10.85
C LEU A 29 2.78 -5.28 -11.71
N LYS A 30 1.70 -5.21 -12.49
CA LYS A 30 1.38 -4.05 -13.34
C LYS A 30 0.84 -2.90 -12.50
N THR A 31 1.08 -1.67 -12.94
CA THR A 31 0.34 -0.51 -12.45
C THR A 31 -1.05 -0.55 -13.07
N VAL A 32 -2.09 -0.48 -12.24
CA VAL A 32 -3.49 -0.34 -12.66
C VAL A 32 -3.98 1.05 -12.28
N THR A 33 -4.85 1.64 -13.09
CA THR A 33 -5.42 2.95 -12.74
C THR A 33 -6.58 2.76 -11.77
N PRO A 34 -6.89 3.76 -10.91
CA PRO A 34 -7.96 3.67 -9.94
C PRO A 34 -9.31 3.25 -10.53
N GLU A 35 -9.61 3.69 -11.75
CA GLU A 35 -10.88 3.43 -12.45
C GLU A 35 -11.04 1.96 -12.83
N THR A 36 -9.93 1.24 -13.02
CA THR A 36 -9.93 -0.19 -13.34
C THR A 36 -10.09 -1.09 -12.12
N LEU A 37 -10.09 -0.51 -10.91
CA LEU A 37 -10.26 -1.24 -9.66
C LEU A 37 -11.75 -1.35 -9.31
N ASN A 38 -12.25 -2.54 -9.02
CA ASN A 38 -13.61 -2.71 -8.52
C ASN A 38 -13.68 -2.35 -7.02
N TRP A 39 -13.92 -1.08 -6.74
CA TRP A 39 -14.01 -0.53 -5.39
C TRP A 39 -15.18 -1.13 -4.58
N TYR A 40 -16.28 -1.53 -5.24
CA TYR A 40 -17.45 -2.08 -4.55
C TYR A 40 -17.15 -3.41 -3.85
N VAL A 41 -16.26 -4.23 -4.40
CA VAL A 41 -15.83 -5.48 -3.76
C VAL A 41 -15.14 -5.20 -2.43
N ILE A 42 -14.33 -4.14 -2.35
CA ILE A 42 -13.65 -3.77 -1.10
C ILE A 42 -14.66 -3.28 -0.04
N LEU A 43 -15.70 -2.57 -0.46
CA LEU A 43 -16.72 -2.03 0.44
C LEU A 43 -17.69 -3.10 0.96
N VAL A 44 -18.02 -4.11 0.15
CA VAL A 44 -18.98 -5.16 0.51
C VAL A 44 -18.39 -6.22 1.46
N PHE A 45 -17.08 -6.44 1.42
CA PHE A 45 -16.41 -7.46 2.25
C PHE A 45 -15.74 -6.92 3.52
N LEU A 46 -15.78 -5.61 3.79
CA LEU A 46 -15.24 -5.01 5.01
C LEU A 46 -16.36 -4.33 5.82
N PRO A 47 -16.97 -5.00 6.81
CA PRO A 47 -18.14 -4.46 7.50
C PRO A 47 -17.85 -3.30 8.49
N ALA A 48 -16.75 -2.54 8.33
CA ALA A 48 -16.31 -1.62 9.39
C ALA A 48 -15.57 -0.33 8.96
N ILE A 49 -15.68 0.13 7.70
CA ILE A 49 -15.08 1.44 7.31
C ILE A 49 -16.13 2.48 6.92
N ALA A 50 -17.36 2.08 6.58
CA ALA A 50 -18.41 3.02 6.18
C ALA A 50 -19.15 3.72 7.35
N SER A 51 -18.65 3.60 8.59
CA SER A 51 -19.21 4.24 9.79
C SER A 51 -18.16 5.10 10.50
N ARG A 52 -17.58 6.07 9.79
CA ARG A 52 -17.03 7.30 10.37
C ARG A 52 -16.86 8.38 9.30
#